data_AF-A0A1D2R6U5-F1
#
_entry.id   AF-A0A1D2R6U5-F1
#
_cell.length_a   1.000
_cell.length_b   1.000
_cell.length_c   1.000
_cell.angle_alpha   90.00
_cell.angle_beta   90.00
_cell.angle_gamma   90.00
#
_symmetry.space_group_name_H-M   'P 1'
#
loop_
_entity.id
_entity.type
_entity.pdbx_description
1 polymer ?
#
loop_
_entity_poly.entity_id
_entity_poly.type
_entity_poly.pdbx_seq_one_letter_code
_entity_poly.pdbx_strand_id
1 'polypeptide(L)'
;MKEEDTKSTGSRSTEIMKREETLLKRQGSNKEKIPNFLESKKKEINKLAEVYPEKKSLFIDYEELEKFDIVLVEKLLQNPDAVISQFDRTYK
;
A
#
# COMPACT_ATOMS: atom_id res chain seq x y z
N MET A 1 -24.73 36.29 -35.71
CA MET A 1 -25.33 35.26 -34.82
C MET A 1 -24.81 33.89 -35.24
N LYS A 2 -23.86 33.33 -34.50
CA LYS A 2 -23.99 32.05 -33.77
C LYS A 2 -22.68 31.76 -33.04
N GLU A 3 -22.86 31.27 -31.82
CA GLU A 3 -21.97 31.38 -30.67
C GLU A 3 -20.79 30.40 -30.70
N GLU A 4 -19.75 30.84 -30.00
CA GLU A 4 -18.49 30.16 -29.71
C GLU A 4 -18.67 29.04 -28.67
N ASP A 5 -17.91 27.99 -28.93
CA ASP A 5 -17.00 27.26 -28.04
C ASP A 5 -17.34 26.81 -26.60
N THR A 6 -16.78 25.62 -26.34
CA THR A 6 -16.35 25.05 -25.05
C THR A 6 -17.38 24.32 -24.18
N LYS A 7 -17.43 22.98 -24.32
CA LYS A 7 -17.94 22.12 -23.24
C LYS A 7 -17.25 20.75 -23.24
N SER A 8 -16.03 20.66 -22.70
CA SER A 8 -15.42 19.36 -22.38
C SER A 8 -14.26 19.43 -21.38
N THR A 9 -14.49 19.98 -20.19
CA THR A 9 -13.48 19.95 -19.10
C THR A 9 -14.05 19.65 -17.70
N GLY A 10 -15.37 19.57 -17.53
CA GLY A 10 -15.99 19.41 -16.21
C GLY A 10 -15.89 18.00 -15.59
N SER A 11 -15.78 16.94 -16.40
CA SER A 11 -15.94 15.56 -15.90
C SER A 11 -14.67 14.93 -15.32
N ARG A 12 -13.48 15.40 -15.70
CA ARG A 12 -12.21 14.81 -15.23
C ARG A 12 -11.89 15.22 -13.79
N SER A 13 -12.22 16.46 -13.42
CA SER A 13 -11.97 17.00 -12.09
C SER A 13 -12.82 16.34 -11.00
N THR A 14 -14.06 15.94 -11.32
CA THR A 14 -14.95 15.26 -10.36
C THR A 14 -14.55 13.81 -10.07
N GLU A 15 -13.92 13.15 -11.02
CA GLU A 15 -13.43 11.77 -10.85
C GLU A 15 -12.12 11.73 -10.06
N ILE A 16 -11.25 12.73 -10.27
CA ILE A 16 -10.02 12.91 -9.49
C ILE A 16 -10.36 13.22 -8.03
N MET A 17 -11.31 14.14 -7.77
CA MET A 17 -11.74 14.47 -6.39
C MET A 17 -12.37 13.28 -5.66
N LYS A 18 -13.17 12.44 -6.33
CA LYS A 18 -13.75 11.22 -5.74
C LYS A 18 -12.69 10.16 -5.44
N ARG A 19 -11.65 10.07 -6.27
CA ARG A 19 -10.50 9.18 -6.02
C ARG A 19 -9.70 9.64 -4.81
N GLU A 20 -9.46 10.94 -4.66
CA GLU A 20 -8.77 11.49 -3.47
C GLU A 20 -9.61 11.32 -2.18
N GLU A 21 -10.91 11.56 -2.24
CA GLU A 21 -11.81 11.40 -1.08
C GLU A 21 -11.91 9.92 -0.63
N THR A 22 -11.87 8.96 -1.56
CA THR A 22 -11.85 7.52 -1.23
C THR A 22 -10.49 7.03 -0.72
N LEU A 23 -9.40 7.74 -1.00
CA LEU A 23 -8.07 7.48 -0.40
C LEU A 23 -8.00 8.00 1.04
N LEU A 24 -8.56 9.19 1.30
CA LEU A 24 -8.64 9.80 2.63
C LEU A 24 -9.50 9.00 3.62
N LYS A 25 -10.60 8.39 3.14
CA LYS A 25 -11.50 7.58 3.98
C LYS A 25 -10.97 6.20 4.36
N ARG A 26 -9.86 5.76 3.74
CA ARG A 26 -9.17 4.47 4.01
C ARG A 26 -7.92 4.63 4.88
N GLN A 27 -7.85 5.68 5.69
CA GLN A 27 -6.89 5.80 6.80
C GLN A 27 -7.22 4.83 7.96
N GLY A 28 -7.23 3.53 7.67
CA GLY A 28 -6.88 2.55 8.69
C GLY A 28 -5.39 2.72 9.03
N SER A 29 -5.04 2.72 10.30
CA SER A 29 -3.65 2.81 10.75
C SER A 29 -2.84 1.68 10.09
N ASN A 30 -1.73 2.00 9.43
CA ASN A 30 -0.83 1.00 8.84
C ASN A 30 -0.43 -0.10 9.84
N LYS A 31 -0.45 0.24 11.13
CA LYS A 31 -0.14 -0.66 12.25
C LYS A 31 -1.01 -1.91 12.29
N GLU A 32 -2.22 -1.87 11.74
CA GLU A 32 -3.14 -3.03 11.73
C GLU A 32 -3.04 -3.82 10.42
N LYS A 33 -2.66 -3.15 9.32
CA LYS A 33 -2.60 -3.74 7.98
C LYS A 33 -1.35 -4.57 7.75
N ILE A 34 -0.22 -4.12 8.27
CA ILE A 34 1.06 -4.82 8.15
C ILE A 34 1.01 -6.20 8.83
N PRO A 35 0.55 -6.35 10.09
CA PRO A 35 0.36 -7.67 10.70
C PRO A 35 -0.55 -8.60 9.90
N ASN A 36 -1.65 -8.07 9.34
CA ASN A 36 -2.58 -8.85 8.53
C ASN A 36 -1.93 -9.36 7.23
N PHE A 37 -1.13 -8.52 6.56
CA PHE A 37 -0.36 -8.94 5.39
C PHE A 37 0.66 -10.02 5.76
N LEU A 38 1.36 -9.82 6.86
CA LEU A 38 2.37 -10.75 7.35
C LEU A 38 1.80 -12.10 7.78
N GLU A 39 0.57 -12.13 8.32
CA GLU A 39 -0.14 -13.38 8.61
C GLU A 39 -0.42 -14.18 7.32
N SER A 40 -0.69 -13.50 6.19
CA SER A 40 -0.80 -14.19 4.89
C SER A 40 0.53 -14.83 4.44
N LYS A 41 1.66 -14.29 4.91
CA LYS A 41 3.02 -14.74 4.64
C LYS A 41 3.61 -15.65 5.73
N LYS A 42 2.81 -16.04 6.72
CA LYS A 42 3.23 -16.86 7.87
C LYS A 42 4.01 -18.11 7.48
N LYS A 43 3.61 -18.78 6.39
CA LYS A 43 4.30 -20.00 5.90
C LYS A 43 5.73 -19.72 5.47
N GLU A 44 5.98 -18.61 4.80
CA GLU A 44 7.31 -18.20 4.34
C GLU A 44 8.17 -17.74 5.51
N ILE A 45 7.56 -17.02 6.45
CA ILE A 45 8.21 -16.55 7.68
C ILE A 45 8.61 -17.72 8.58
N ASN A 46 7.76 -18.73 8.74
CA ASN A 46 8.09 -19.92 9.53
C ASN A 46 9.27 -20.69 8.91
N LYS A 47 9.29 -20.85 7.58
CA LYS A 47 10.43 -21.45 6.89
C LYS A 47 11.71 -20.65 7.11
N LEU A 48 11.62 -19.32 7.12
CA LEU A 48 12.75 -18.44 7.38
C LEU A 48 13.25 -18.59 8.83
N ALA A 49 12.34 -18.77 9.79
CA ALA A 49 12.67 -18.99 11.19
C ALA A 49 13.44 -20.31 11.41
N GLU A 50 13.15 -21.36 10.64
CA GLU A 50 13.88 -22.65 10.72
C GLU A 50 15.33 -22.55 10.29
N VAL A 51 15.64 -21.65 9.34
CA VAL A 51 17.00 -21.41 8.83
C VAL A 51 17.63 -20.15 9.42
N TYR A 52 17.05 -19.60 10.49
CA TYR A 52 17.63 -18.48 11.20
C TYR A 52 18.83 -18.97 12.03
N PRO A 53 19.98 -18.28 12.04
CA PRO A 53 20.24 -16.94 11.52
C PRO A 53 20.83 -16.87 10.10
N GLU A 54 20.91 -17.98 9.37
CA GLU A 54 21.55 -18.03 8.04
C GLU A 54 20.81 -17.18 7.01
N LYS A 55 19.46 -17.15 7.07
CA LYS A 55 18.64 -16.24 6.27
C LYS A 55 17.79 -15.33 7.16
N LYS A 56 17.82 -14.03 6.87
CA LYS A 56 17.14 -12.98 7.65
C LYS A 56 16.25 -12.06 6.81
N SER A 57 16.11 -12.35 5.53
CA SER A 57 15.39 -11.49 4.58
C SER A 57 14.13 -12.18 4.09
N LEU A 58 13.00 -11.51 4.27
CA LEU A 58 11.73 -11.89 3.66
C LEU A 58 11.59 -11.12 2.34
N PHE A 59 11.40 -11.84 1.25
CA PHE A 59 11.10 -11.23 -0.05
C PHE A 59 9.58 -11.07 -0.19
N ILE A 60 9.14 -9.87 -0.53
CA ILE A 60 7.73 -9.54 -0.73
C ILE A 60 7.55 -9.05 -2.16
N ASP A 61 6.64 -9.69 -2.90
CA ASP A 61 6.27 -9.24 -4.24
C ASP A 61 5.45 -7.95 -4.18
N TYR A 62 5.85 -6.96 -4.97
CA TYR A 62 5.19 -5.66 -5.01
C TYR A 62 3.73 -5.77 -5.50
N GLU A 63 3.47 -6.57 -6.53
CA GLU A 63 2.12 -6.79 -7.05
C GLU A 63 1.18 -7.43 -6.01
N GLU A 64 1.73 -8.27 -5.14
CA GLU A 64 0.96 -8.91 -4.08
C GLU A 64 0.61 -7.91 -2.98
N LEU A 65 1.56 -7.05 -2.62
CA LEU A 65 1.34 -5.96 -1.68
C LEU A 65 0.32 -4.94 -2.22
N GLU A 66 0.36 -4.66 -3.52
CA GLU A 66 -0.58 -3.74 -4.19
C GLU A 66 -2.00 -4.32 -4.23
N LYS A 67 -2.14 -5.61 -4.54
CA LYS A 67 -3.43 -6.32 -4.49
C LYS A 67 -3.99 -6.37 -3.07
N PHE A 68 -3.14 -6.45 -2.05
CA PHE A 68 -3.55 -6.41 -0.66
C PHE A 68 -4.01 -5.02 -0.22
N ASP A 69 -3.17 -4.00 -0.42
CA ASP A 69 -3.51 -2.62 -0.07
C ASP A 69 -2.71 -1.60 -0.88
N ILE A 70 -3.39 -0.99 -1.86
CA ILE A 70 -2.86 0.09 -2.69
C ILE A 70 -2.36 1.28 -1.84
N VAL A 71 -3.02 1.60 -0.72
CA VAL A 71 -2.62 2.73 0.14
C VAL A 71 -1.32 2.41 0.87
N LEU A 72 -1.09 1.15 1.25
CA LEU A 72 0.18 0.73 1.86
C LEU A 72 1.32 0.86 0.85
N VAL A 73 1.07 0.49 -0.41
CA VAL A 73 2.01 0.61 -1.50
C VAL A 73 2.32 2.07 -1.84
N GLU A 74 1.32 2.94 -1.94
CA GLU A 74 1.55 4.37 -2.15
C GLU A 74 2.43 4.96 -1.04
N LYS A 75 2.20 4.56 0.22
CA LYS A 75 3.05 4.98 1.34
C LYS A 75 4.47 4.41 1.26
N LEU A 76 4.62 3.17 0.79
CA LEU A 76 5.93 2.56 0.56
C LEU A 76 6.72 3.33 -0.50
N LEU A 77 6.05 3.79 -1.57
CA LEU A 77 6.68 4.63 -2.59
C LEU A 77 7.03 6.04 -2.08
N GLN A 78 6.18 6.62 -1.21
CA GLN A 78 6.42 7.95 -0.65
C GLN A 78 7.48 7.98 0.44
N ASN A 79 7.50 6.98 1.33
CA ASN A 79 8.44 6.90 2.44
C ASN A 79 8.80 5.43 2.75
N PRO A 80 9.72 4.85 1.97
CA PRO A 80 10.07 3.43 2.10
C PRO A 80 10.66 3.11 3.46
N ASP A 81 11.57 3.95 3.98
CA ASP A 81 12.22 3.73 5.28
C ASP A 81 11.20 3.63 6.43
N ALA A 82 10.21 4.52 6.44
CA ALA A 82 9.18 4.52 7.48
C ALA A 82 8.30 3.27 7.43
N VAL A 83 7.93 2.83 6.22
CA VAL A 83 7.09 1.64 6.04
C VAL A 83 7.87 0.37 6.35
N ILE A 84 9.09 0.22 5.82
CA ILE A 84 9.96 -0.94 6.10
C ILE A 84 10.25 -1.05 7.60
N SER A 85 10.51 0.08 8.29
CA SER A 85 10.70 0.07 9.75
C SER A 85 9.47 -0.44 10.51
N GLN A 86 8.26 -0.24 9.98
CA GLN A 86 7.03 -0.79 10.58
C GLN A 86 6.95 -2.31 10.40
N PHE A 87 7.40 -2.85 9.26
CA PHE A 87 7.51 -4.30 9.03
C PHE A 87 8.47 -4.94 10.05
N ASP A 88 9.67 -4.38 10.22
CA ASP A 88 10.66 -4.91 11.17
C ASP A 88 10.19 -4.85 12.62
N ARG A 89 9.52 -3.76 13.02
CA ARG A 89 8.99 -3.61 14.39
C ARG A 89 7.91 -4.63 14.73
N THR A 90 7.21 -5.18 13.73
CA THR A 90 6.13 -6.15 13.97
C THR A 90 6.67 -7.51 14.41
N TYR A 91 7.94 -7.83 14.08
CA TYR A 91 8.61 -9.09 14.43
C TYR A 91 9.69 -8.94 15.52
N LYS A 92 9.77 -7.79 16.15
CA LYS A 92 10.70 -7.51 17.26
C LYS A 92 10.06 -7.82 18.60
#